data_AF-A0A8C1LQD1-F1
#
_entry.id   AF-A0A8C1LQD1-F1
#
_cell.length_a   1.000
_cell.length_b   1.000
_cell.length_c   1.000
_cell.angle_alpha   90.00
_cell.angle_beta   90.00
_cell.angle_gamma   90.00
#
_symmetry.space_group_name_H-M   'P 1'
#
loop_
_entity.id
_entity.type
_entity.pdbx_description
1 polymer ?
#
loop_
_entity_poly.entity_id
_entity_poly.type
_entity_poly.pdbx_seq_one_letter_code
_entity_poly.pdbx_strand_id
1 'polypeptide(L)'
;MYHIVIFEKTNEVEVVPSNWVKENECMWPPNKVDVVKATKNKEQPGEGWTPHRVRIIFTSSKYYFIDCVLKCFRYVGGLFRFLAFVSALLRNILTNQEIMMDQMKIIYRTVQGLKSVSEEDIGLEANLLPVADLQSLQNLEERLRKFPDFQNMLAMKGGTDTRDGVWRIMTATITNSLAKNINMRGVNGKISFKSLQLRNIVLAAVRKNRLTQHATDQEIESTIQRWLQLAPDQDGGRRERLRKKEAQIGSLSPTHAHSDV
;
A
#
# COMPACT_ATOMS: atom_id res chain seq x y z
N MET A 1 46.51 -13.21 -51.82
CA MET A 1 45.58 -12.37 -51.02
C MET A 1 45.10 -13.19 -49.83
N TYR A 2 44.33 -12.60 -48.92
CA TYR A 2 43.64 -13.28 -47.83
C TYR A 2 42.15 -12.97 -47.89
N HIS A 3 41.32 -13.92 -47.47
CA HIS A 3 39.87 -13.80 -47.39
C HIS A 3 39.39 -14.04 -45.95
N ILE A 4 38.36 -13.32 -45.54
CA ILE A 4 37.48 -13.76 -44.46
C ILE A 4 36.37 -14.59 -45.11
N VAL A 5 36.25 -15.84 -44.70
CA VAL A 5 35.23 -16.78 -45.21
C VAL A 5 34.27 -17.19 -44.11
N ILE A 6 32.99 -17.37 -44.45
CA ILE A 6 32.04 -18.15 -43.65
C ILE A 6 31.98 -19.56 -44.23
N PHE A 7 32.20 -20.57 -43.40
CA PHE A 7 31.87 -21.95 -43.73
C PHE A 7 30.37 -22.15 -43.66
N GLU A 8 29.72 -22.53 -44.77
CA GLU A 8 28.25 -22.57 -44.82
C GLU A 8 27.65 -23.64 -43.89
N LYS A 9 28.39 -24.75 -43.68
CA LYS A 9 27.91 -25.86 -42.85
C LYS A 9 27.98 -25.55 -41.35
N THR A 10 29.06 -24.91 -40.89
CA THR A 10 29.32 -24.66 -39.46
C THR A 10 29.00 -23.23 -39.04
N ASN A 11 28.80 -22.31 -40.00
CA ASN A 11 28.74 -20.86 -39.80
C ASN A 11 29.98 -20.27 -39.10
N GLU A 12 31.10 -20.98 -39.15
CA GLU A 12 32.38 -20.50 -38.60
C GLU A 12 33.00 -19.48 -39.56
N VAL A 13 33.63 -18.46 -38.98
CA VAL A 13 34.25 -17.37 -39.74
C VAL A 13 35.75 -17.39 -39.53
N GLU A 14 36.52 -17.61 -40.58
CA GLU A 14 37.98 -17.73 -40.50
C GLU A 14 38.70 -16.90 -41.57
N VAL A 15 39.99 -16.61 -41.31
CA VAL A 15 40.89 -16.04 -42.32
C VAL A 15 41.57 -17.18 -43.07
N VAL A 16 41.47 -17.17 -44.39
CA VAL A 16 42.14 -18.15 -45.27
C VAL A 16 42.93 -17.43 -46.36
N PRO A 17 44.03 -18.01 -46.86
CA PRO A 17 44.75 -17.44 -47.99
C PRO A 17 43.99 -17.72 -49.29
N SER A 18 44.12 -16.83 -50.27
CA SER A 18 43.34 -16.90 -51.52
C SER A 18 43.63 -18.15 -52.35
N ASN A 19 44.78 -18.81 -52.18
CA ASN A 19 45.13 -20.04 -52.88
C ASN A 19 44.42 -21.29 -52.32
N TRP A 20 43.75 -21.19 -51.16
CA TRP A 20 42.94 -22.29 -50.63
C TRP A 20 41.53 -22.29 -51.21
N VAL A 21 41.08 -21.20 -51.83
CA VAL A 21 39.71 -21.03 -52.27
C VAL A 21 39.60 -21.10 -53.80
N LYS A 22 38.74 -21.97 -54.30
CA LYS A 22 38.38 -22.07 -55.72
C LYS A 22 36.88 -22.35 -55.84
N GLU A 23 36.17 -21.59 -56.68
CA GLU A 23 34.75 -21.85 -57.01
C GLU A 23 33.82 -21.99 -55.78
N ASN A 24 34.03 -21.16 -54.76
CA ASN A 24 33.31 -21.17 -53.47
C ASN A 24 33.59 -22.40 -52.57
N GLU A 25 34.64 -23.16 -52.86
CA GLU A 25 35.15 -24.19 -51.96
C GLU A 25 36.52 -23.78 -51.41
N CYS A 26 36.69 -23.93 -50.10
CA CYS A 26 37.95 -23.76 -49.41
C CYS A 26 38.52 -25.14 -49.07
N MET A 27 39.74 -25.41 -49.52
CA MET A 27 40.50 -26.56 -49.04
C MET A 27 40.95 -26.29 -47.60
N TRP A 28 40.69 -27.22 -46.69
CA TRP A 28 41.02 -27.10 -45.28
C TRP A 28 42.02 -28.19 -44.85
N PRO A 29 43.08 -27.83 -44.10
CA PRO A 29 44.11 -28.78 -43.68
C PRO A 29 43.62 -29.75 -42.59
N PRO A 30 44.29 -30.91 -42.42
CA PRO A 30 43.99 -31.87 -41.34
C PRO A 30 44.16 -31.29 -39.92
N ASN A 31 43.43 -31.85 -38.95
CA ASN A 31 43.36 -31.40 -37.54
C ASN A 31 44.70 -31.27 -36.78
N LYS A 32 45.81 -31.81 -37.31
CA LYS A 32 47.14 -31.76 -36.68
C LYS A 32 48.03 -30.61 -37.19
N VAL A 33 47.54 -29.80 -38.13
CA VAL A 33 48.28 -28.69 -38.73
C VAL A 33 48.02 -27.40 -37.97
N ASP A 34 49.07 -26.59 -37.75
CA ASP A 34 48.92 -25.21 -37.30
C ASP A 34 48.35 -24.35 -38.43
N VAL A 35 47.03 -24.20 -38.44
CA VAL A 35 46.27 -23.49 -39.47
C VAL A 35 46.69 -22.03 -39.58
N VAL A 36 47.06 -21.37 -38.47
CA VAL A 36 47.47 -19.97 -38.47
C VAL A 36 48.81 -19.80 -39.17
N LYS A 37 49.76 -20.70 -38.88
CA LYS A 37 51.06 -20.74 -39.56
C LYS A 37 50.88 -21.06 -41.06
N ALA A 38 50.10 -22.09 -41.39
CA ALA A 38 49.83 -22.48 -42.78
C ALA A 38 49.15 -21.36 -43.58
N THR A 39 48.22 -20.63 -42.95
CA THR A 39 47.56 -19.46 -43.54
C THR A 39 48.55 -18.35 -43.83
N LYS A 40 49.39 -17.96 -42.84
CA LYS A 40 50.39 -16.89 -43.00
C LYS A 40 51.44 -17.23 -44.07
N ASN A 41 51.82 -18.51 -44.14
CA ASN A 41 52.77 -19.02 -45.12
C ASN A 41 52.14 -19.28 -46.51
N LYS A 42 50.80 -19.23 -46.61
CA LYS A 42 50.04 -19.56 -47.83
C LYS A 42 50.43 -20.93 -48.38
N GLU A 43 50.53 -21.92 -47.51
CA GLU A 43 50.83 -23.30 -47.89
C GLU A 43 49.87 -23.79 -48.97
N GLN A 44 50.33 -24.64 -49.88
CA GLN A 44 49.47 -25.15 -50.94
C GLN A 44 48.62 -26.31 -50.40
N PRO A 45 47.32 -26.40 -50.76
CA PRO A 45 46.51 -27.57 -50.46
C PRO A 45 47.17 -28.84 -50.98
N GLY A 46 47.25 -29.87 -50.12
CA GLY A 46 47.95 -31.11 -50.41
C GLY A 46 47.16 -32.36 -50.01
N GLU A 47 47.85 -33.49 -49.89
CA GLU A 47 47.24 -34.76 -49.51
C GLU A 47 46.59 -34.66 -48.11
N GLY A 48 45.35 -35.16 -47.99
CA GLY A 48 44.57 -35.12 -46.75
C GLY A 48 43.77 -33.85 -46.48
N TRP A 49 43.88 -32.83 -47.34
CA TRP A 49 43.03 -31.63 -47.24
C TRP A 49 41.62 -31.93 -47.72
N THR A 50 40.63 -31.30 -47.09
CA THR A 50 39.20 -31.56 -47.38
C THR A 50 38.52 -30.29 -47.92
N PRO A 51 37.65 -30.39 -48.93
CA PRO A 51 36.92 -29.24 -49.45
C PRO A 51 35.73 -28.89 -48.54
N HIS A 52 35.53 -27.59 -48.32
CA HIS A 52 34.38 -27.06 -47.60
C HIS A 52 33.78 -25.87 -48.33
N ARG A 53 32.45 -25.85 -48.47
CA ARG A 53 31.75 -24.74 -49.10
C ARG A 53 31.84 -23.48 -48.23
N VAL A 54 32.26 -22.38 -48.85
CA VAL A 54 32.48 -21.11 -48.19
C VAL A 54 31.87 -19.95 -48.94
N ARG A 55 31.54 -18.89 -48.20
CA ARG A 55 31.22 -17.57 -48.75
C ARG A 55 32.28 -16.57 -48.32
N ILE A 56 32.90 -15.90 -49.28
CA ILE A 56 33.84 -14.81 -49.01
C ILE A 56 33.05 -13.57 -48.57
N ILE A 57 33.46 -12.98 -47.44
CA ILE A 57 32.84 -11.77 -46.87
C ILE A 57 33.73 -10.55 -47.08
N PHE A 58 35.04 -10.75 -47.00
CA PHE A 58 36.02 -9.66 -47.06
C PHE A 58 37.35 -10.16 -47.63
N THR A 59 38.10 -9.28 -48.30
CA THR A 59 39.38 -9.62 -48.92
C THR A 59 40.42 -8.54 -48.64
N SER A 60 41.67 -8.93 -48.39
CA SER A 60 42.79 -8.00 -48.20
C SER A 60 44.11 -8.60 -48.68
N SER A 61 45.07 -7.74 -49.03
CA SER A 61 46.46 -8.15 -49.30
C SER A 61 47.29 -8.32 -48.03
N LYS A 62 46.86 -7.74 -46.89
CA LYS A 62 47.61 -7.72 -45.62
C LYS A 62 46.95 -8.62 -44.58
N TYR A 63 47.69 -9.62 -44.09
CA TYR A 63 47.22 -10.57 -43.06
C TYR A 63 46.80 -9.86 -41.76
N TYR A 64 47.66 -8.99 -41.22
CA TYR A 64 47.38 -8.31 -39.94
C TYR A 64 46.13 -7.44 -39.99
N PHE A 65 45.85 -6.83 -41.14
CA PHE A 65 44.64 -6.02 -41.31
C PHE A 65 43.38 -6.89 -41.30
N ILE A 66 43.37 -7.98 -42.08
CA ILE A 66 42.20 -8.86 -42.16
C ILE A 66 41.93 -9.61 -40.85
N ASP A 67 42.99 -10.01 -40.14
CA ASP A 67 42.91 -10.60 -38.81
C ASP A 67 42.35 -9.59 -37.78
N CYS A 68 42.77 -8.31 -37.86
CA CYS A 68 42.20 -7.24 -37.04
C CYS A 68 40.70 -7.04 -37.33
N VAL A 69 40.29 -7.05 -38.60
CA VAL A 69 38.87 -6.97 -38.99
C VAL A 69 38.06 -8.15 -38.45
N LEU A 70 38.56 -9.39 -38.56
CA LEU A 70 37.88 -10.58 -38.03
C LEU A 70 37.74 -10.50 -36.50
N LYS A 71 38.80 -10.12 -35.79
CA LYS A 71 38.78 -9.92 -34.34
C LYS A 71 37.77 -8.85 -33.93
N CYS A 72 37.72 -7.73 -34.66
CA CYS A 72 36.74 -6.67 -34.44
C CYS A 72 35.31 -7.19 -34.65
N PHE A 73 35.07 -7.93 -35.73
CA PHE A 73 33.76 -8.56 -36.00
C PHE A 73 33.34 -9.51 -34.88
N ARG A 74 34.26 -10.35 -34.39
CA ARG A 74 34.03 -11.27 -33.26
C ARG A 74 33.74 -10.50 -31.96
N TYR A 75 34.46 -9.41 -31.69
CA TYR A 75 34.27 -8.58 -30.50
C TYR A 75 32.93 -7.84 -30.51
N VAL A 76 32.60 -7.17 -31.62
CA VAL A 76 31.32 -6.46 -31.79
C VAL A 76 30.14 -7.45 -31.77
N GLY A 77 30.28 -8.60 -32.42
CA GLY A 77 29.28 -9.67 -32.36
C GLY A 77 29.11 -10.24 -30.95
N GLY A 78 30.21 -10.41 -30.21
CA GLY A 78 30.19 -10.81 -28.80
C GLY A 78 29.49 -9.77 -27.92
N LEU A 79 29.78 -8.49 -28.11
CA LEU A 79 29.12 -7.39 -27.41
C LEU A 79 27.62 -7.36 -27.72
N PHE A 80 27.22 -7.53 -28.98
CA PHE A 80 25.81 -7.58 -29.37
C PHE A 80 25.09 -8.78 -28.73
N ARG A 81 25.70 -9.97 -28.72
CA ARG A 81 25.16 -11.16 -28.04
C ARG A 81 25.03 -10.93 -26.53
N PHE A 82 26.01 -10.30 -25.90
CA PHE A 82 25.98 -9.94 -24.49
C PHE A 82 24.87 -8.93 -24.18
N LEU A 83 24.73 -7.86 -24.98
CA LEU A 83 23.65 -6.88 -24.84
C LEU A 83 22.27 -7.52 -25.06
N ALA A 84 22.14 -8.42 -26.03
CA ALA A 84 20.91 -9.16 -26.27
C ALA A 84 20.55 -10.03 -25.05
N PHE A 85 21.53 -10.71 -24.46
CA PHE A 85 21.37 -11.49 -23.23
C PHE A 85 20.92 -10.61 -22.04
N VAL A 86 21.60 -9.49 -21.79
CA VAL A 86 21.22 -8.55 -20.73
C VAL A 86 19.80 -8.00 -20.96
N SER A 87 19.46 -7.67 -22.22
CA SER A 87 18.10 -7.21 -22.56
C SER A 87 17.02 -8.26 -22.28
N ALA A 88 17.33 -9.55 -22.52
CA ALA A 88 16.41 -10.65 -22.24
C ALA A 88 16.22 -10.84 -20.73
N LEU A 89 17.30 -10.76 -19.96
CA LEU A 89 17.23 -10.78 -18.50
C LEU A 89 16.40 -9.62 -17.95
N LEU A 90 16.59 -8.40 -18.47
CA LEU A 90 15.81 -7.24 -18.06
C LEU A 90 14.32 -7.39 -18.38
N ARG A 91 13.98 -7.91 -19.58
CA ARG A 91 12.59 -8.21 -19.93
C ARG A 91 11.98 -9.21 -18.94
N ASN A 92 12.68 -10.29 -18.62
CA ASN A 92 12.20 -11.28 -17.64
C ASN A 92 11.97 -10.65 -16.26
N ILE A 93 12.90 -9.80 -15.80
CA ILE A 93 12.76 -9.10 -14.52
C ILE A 93 11.54 -8.17 -14.55
N LEU A 94 11.36 -7.36 -15.60
CA LEU A 94 10.21 -6.47 -15.74
C LEU A 94 8.89 -7.23 -15.77
N THR A 95 8.79 -8.32 -16.54
CA THR A 95 7.59 -9.16 -16.56
C THR A 95 7.30 -9.76 -15.19
N ASN A 96 8.31 -10.24 -14.47
CA ASN A 96 8.13 -10.72 -13.11
C ASN A 96 7.63 -9.62 -12.17
N GLN A 97 8.12 -8.38 -12.29
CA GLN A 97 7.66 -7.24 -11.51
C GLN A 97 6.20 -6.86 -11.83
N GLU A 98 5.81 -6.87 -13.11
CA GLU A 98 4.41 -6.62 -13.52
C GLU A 98 3.47 -7.68 -12.94
N ILE A 99 3.84 -8.96 -13.05
CA ILE A 99 3.07 -10.07 -12.47
C ILE A 99 2.99 -9.93 -10.94
N MET A 100 4.10 -9.63 -10.26
CA MET A 100 4.11 -9.44 -8.81
C MET A 100 3.24 -8.25 -8.39
N MET A 101 3.25 -7.14 -9.13
CA MET A 101 2.39 -5.99 -8.86
C MET A 101 0.91 -6.35 -9.02
N ASP A 102 0.56 -7.13 -10.04
CA ASP A 102 -0.82 -7.59 -10.23
C ASP A 102 -1.24 -8.61 -9.17
N GLN A 103 -0.34 -9.52 -8.78
CA GLN A 103 -0.55 -10.40 -7.63
C GLN A 103 -0.72 -9.60 -6.35
N MET A 104 0.08 -8.55 -6.10
CA MET A 104 -0.08 -7.67 -4.94
C MET A 104 -1.40 -6.91 -4.98
N LYS A 105 -1.90 -6.46 -6.14
CA LYS A 105 -3.23 -5.83 -6.25
C LYS A 105 -4.34 -6.82 -5.92
N ILE A 106 -4.23 -8.06 -6.40
CA ILE A 106 -5.21 -9.11 -6.10
C ILE A 106 -5.16 -9.46 -4.62
N ILE A 107 -3.97 -9.69 -4.05
CA ILE A 107 -3.78 -9.92 -2.62
C ILE A 107 -4.31 -8.74 -1.84
N TYR A 108 -4.05 -7.50 -2.23
CA TYR A 108 -4.59 -6.31 -1.59
C TYR A 108 -6.12 -6.27 -1.66
N ARG A 109 -6.75 -6.60 -2.78
CA ARG A 109 -8.23 -6.64 -2.89
C ARG A 109 -8.84 -7.78 -2.08
N THR A 110 -8.22 -8.95 -2.08
CA THR A 110 -8.65 -10.10 -1.28
C THR A 110 -8.45 -9.81 0.20
N VAL A 111 -7.30 -9.27 0.58
CA VAL A 111 -7.02 -8.80 1.95
C VAL A 111 -7.92 -7.63 2.30
N GLN A 112 -8.30 -6.71 1.41
CA GLN A 112 -9.28 -5.64 1.70
C GLN A 112 -10.70 -6.20 1.84
N GLY A 113 -11.06 -7.20 1.04
CA GLY A 113 -12.30 -7.96 1.19
C GLY A 113 -12.34 -8.81 2.46
N LEU A 114 -11.18 -9.27 2.95
CA LEU A 114 -11.01 -9.92 4.25
C LEU A 114 -10.89 -8.87 5.40
N LYS A 115 -10.32 -7.70 5.12
CA LYS A 115 -10.24 -6.47 5.95
C LYS A 115 -11.52 -5.63 5.86
N SER A 116 -12.66 -6.24 5.51
CA SER A 116 -13.90 -5.80 6.15
C SER A 116 -13.83 -6.00 7.68
N VAL A 117 -12.80 -6.71 8.18
CA VAL A 117 -12.38 -6.75 9.59
C VAL A 117 -10.84 -6.83 9.67
N SER A 118 -10.08 -5.71 9.67
CA SER A 118 -8.70 -5.71 10.18
C SER A 118 -8.71 -5.57 11.70
N GLU A 119 -8.10 -6.52 12.41
CA GLU A 119 -7.88 -6.47 13.87
C GLU A 119 -7.06 -5.25 14.33
N GLU A 120 -6.32 -4.59 13.44
CA GLU A 120 -5.56 -3.37 13.77
C GLU A 120 -6.38 -2.07 13.64
N ASP A 121 -7.45 -2.04 12.82
CA ASP A 121 -8.39 -0.90 12.75
C ASP A 121 -9.57 -1.07 13.71
N ILE A 122 -9.88 -2.30 14.15
CA ILE A 122 -10.97 -2.59 15.10
C ILE A 122 -10.44 -2.73 16.54
N GLY A 123 -9.21 -3.17 16.73
CA GLY A 123 -8.64 -3.52 18.05
C GLY A 123 -8.15 -2.35 18.91
N LEU A 124 -7.96 -1.16 18.33
CA LEU A 124 -7.46 0.02 19.05
C LEU A 124 -8.51 1.13 19.26
N GLU A 125 -9.70 1.03 18.65
CA GLU A 125 -10.73 2.08 18.73
C GLU A 125 -11.71 1.93 19.91
N ALA A 126 -11.91 0.71 20.41
CA ALA A 126 -12.76 0.47 21.58
C ALA A 126 -12.21 1.08 22.89
N ASN A 127 -10.89 1.34 22.97
CA ASN A 127 -10.24 1.95 24.14
C ASN A 127 -10.17 3.48 24.09
N LEU A 128 -10.60 4.12 22.99
CA LEU A 128 -10.63 5.58 22.86
C LEU A 128 -11.93 6.19 23.41
N LEU A 129 -12.96 5.35 23.54
CA LEU A 129 -14.29 5.75 23.94
C LEU A 129 -14.69 5.01 25.22
N PRO A 130 -15.50 5.63 26.10
CA PRO A 130 -15.93 7.03 26.03
C PRO A 130 -14.79 8.00 26.36
N VAL A 131 -14.70 9.14 25.63
CA VAL A 131 -13.71 10.18 25.94
C VAL A 131 -14.06 10.88 27.25
N ALA A 132 -13.04 11.06 28.10
CA ALA A 132 -13.22 11.48 29.50
C ALA A 132 -12.83 12.93 29.79
N ASP A 133 -12.03 13.54 28.91
CA ASP A 133 -11.42 14.86 29.09
C ASP A 133 -11.26 15.61 27.76
N LEU A 134 -10.81 16.87 27.85
CA LEU A 134 -10.65 17.74 26.69
C LEU A 134 -9.55 17.25 25.73
N GLN A 135 -8.45 16.68 26.25
CA GLN A 135 -7.33 16.22 25.44
C GLN A 135 -7.74 15.00 24.59
N SER A 136 -8.41 14.04 25.22
CA SER A 136 -8.97 12.87 24.54
C SER A 136 -10.01 13.26 23.49
N LEU A 137 -10.84 14.28 23.76
CA LEU A 137 -11.76 14.83 22.76
C LEU A 137 -11.05 15.49 21.57
N GLN A 138 -9.99 16.27 21.80
CA GLN A 138 -9.20 16.87 20.71
C GLN A 138 -8.50 15.81 19.86
N ASN A 139 -7.91 14.81 20.49
CA ASN A 139 -7.30 13.68 19.79
C ASN A 139 -8.33 12.92 18.93
N LEU A 140 -9.55 12.74 19.46
CA LEU A 140 -10.66 12.15 18.71
C LEU A 140 -11.00 13.03 17.48
N GLU A 141 -11.18 14.33 17.66
CA GLU A 141 -11.52 15.27 16.58
C GLU A 141 -10.49 15.30 15.44
N GLU A 142 -9.19 15.17 15.74
CA GLU A 142 -8.14 15.06 14.71
C GLU A 142 -8.24 13.74 13.93
N ARG A 143 -8.58 12.64 14.60
CA ARG A 143 -8.75 11.32 13.99
C ARG A 143 -10.02 11.22 13.16
N LEU A 144 -11.12 11.84 13.60
CA LEU A 144 -12.38 11.88 12.84
C LEU A 144 -12.23 12.50 11.45
N ARG A 145 -11.22 13.34 11.24
CA ARG A 145 -10.88 13.87 9.89
C ARG A 145 -10.27 12.82 8.96
N LYS A 146 -9.72 11.74 9.48
CA LYS A 146 -8.90 10.77 8.75
C LYS A 146 -9.61 9.42 8.55
N PHE A 147 -10.58 9.07 9.38
CA PHE A 147 -11.17 7.72 9.41
C PHE A 147 -12.72 7.74 9.32
N PRO A 148 -13.33 7.38 8.17
CA PRO A 148 -14.78 7.35 8.02
C PRO A 148 -15.46 6.14 8.70
N ASP A 149 -14.70 5.09 9.05
CA ASP A 149 -15.24 3.85 9.65
C ASP A 149 -15.80 4.02 11.06
N PHE A 150 -15.42 5.09 11.75
CA PHE A 150 -15.92 5.43 13.08
C PHE A 150 -17.46 5.61 13.10
N GLN A 151 -18.05 6.08 12.00
CA GLN A 151 -19.51 6.14 11.83
C GLN A 151 -20.15 4.74 11.89
N ASN A 152 -19.50 3.74 11.29
CA ASN A 152 -20.01 2.36 11.25
C ASN A 152 -20.03 1.75 12.65
N MET A 153 -18.96 1.97 13.43
CA MET A 153 -18.88 1.53 14.82
C MET A 153 -20.01 2.12 15.67
N LEU A 154 -20.24 3.43 15.58
CA LEU A 154 -21.31 4.09 16.34
C LEU A 154 -22.71 3.69 15.88
N ALA A 155 -22.91 3.47 14.58
CA ALA A 155 -24.20 3.00 14.06
C ALA A 155 -24.61 1.64 14.69
N MET A 156 -23.65 0.76 14.99
CA MET A 156 -23.91 -0.52 15.68
C MET A 156 -24.38 -0.33 17.12
N LYS A 157 -24.11 0.81 17.76
CA LYS A 157 -24.63 1.16 19.10
C LYS A 157 -26.05 1.73 19.04
N GLY A 158 -26.64 1.89 17.85
CA GLY A 158 -27.97 2.47 17.66
C GLY A 158 -29.10 1.78 18.45
N GLY A 159 -30.30 2.32 18.28
CA GLY A 159 -31.47 1.92 19.05
C GLY A 159 -32.68 1.61 18.19
N THR A 160 -33.82 1.46 18.85
CA THR A 160 -35.11 1.19 18.20
C THR A 160 -35.79 2.44 17.66
N ASP A 161 -35.40 3.62 18.15
CA ASP A 161 -35.89 4.92 17.71
C ASP A 161 -34.77 5.99 17.79
N THR A 162 -35.04 7.21 17.29
CA THR A 162 -34.06 8.31 17.24
C THR A 162 -33.51 8.64 18.63
N ARG A 163 -34.39 8.64 19.64
CA ARG A 163 -34.04 9.01 21.02
C ARG A 163 -33.13 7.96 21.63
N ASP A 164 -33.52 6.69 21.59
CA ASP A 164 -32.74 5.55 22.06
C ASP A 164 -31.39 5.45 21.34
N GLY A 165 -31.39 5.60 20.01
CA GLY A 165 -30.18 5.59 19.20
C GLY A 165 -29.19 6.69 19.59
N VAL A 166 -29.65 7.93 19.72
CA VAL A 166 -28.82 9.05 20.19
C VAL A 166 -28.30 8.78 21.59
N TRP A 167 -29.14 8.32 22.52
CA TRP A 167 -28.73 8.07 23.91
C TRP A 167 -27.61 7.03 23.99
N ARG A 168 -27.75 5.90 23.29
CA ARG A 168 -26.75 4.84 23.28
C ARG A 168 -25.44 5.29 22.64
N ILE A 169 -25.52 6.01 21.53
CA ILE A 169 -24.34 6.54 20.84
C ILE A 169 -23.61 7.57 21.72
N MET A 170 -24.34 8.52 22.32
CA MET A 170 -23.75 9.54 23.18
C MET A 170 -23.09 8.92 24.43
N THR A 171 -23.77 7.98 25.09
CA THR A 171 -23.22 7.24 26.24
C THR A 171 -21.99 6.41 25.86
N ALA A 172 -21.93 5.88 24.64
CA ALA A 172 -20.75 5.17 24.16
C ALA A 172 -19.59 6.10 23.78
N THR A 173 -19.84 7.39 23.49
CA THR A 173 -18.81 8.31 22.97
C THR A 173 -18.20 9.22 24.01
N ILE A 174 -18.98 9.78 24.94
CA ILE A 174 -18.54 10.82 25.89
C ILE A 174 -18.93 10.40 27.30
N THR A 175 -18.01 10.53 28.26
CA THR A 175 -18.33 10.28 29.67
C THR A 175 -19.19 11.39 30.26
N ASN A 176 -19.91 11.08 31.34
CA ASN A 176 -20.67 12.09 32.09
C ASN A 176 -19.79 13.20 32.68
N SER A 177 -18.52 12.92 33.01
CA SER A 177 -17.59 13.94 33.51
C SER A 177 -17.31 15.02 32.46
N LEU A 178 -17.04 14.61 31.22
CA LEU A 178 -16.79 15.52 30.12
C LEU A 178 -18.08 16.20 29.64
N ALA A 179 -19.20 15.47 29.59
CA ALA A 179 -20.49 15.99 29.12
C ALA A 179 -20.96 17.22 29.92
N LYS A 180 -20.62 17.33 31.22
CA LYS A 180 -20.91 18.52 32.05
C LYS A 180 -20.28 19.81 31.50
N ASN A 181 -19.17 19.70 30.77
CA ASN A 181 -18.41 20.80 30.18
C ASN A 181 -18.78 21.08 28.72
N ILE A 182 -19.79 20.40 28.17
CA ILE A 182 -20.24 20.53 26.79
C ILE A 182 -21.67 21.07 26.76
N ASN A 183 -21.97 21.97 25.83
CA ASN A 183 -23.35 22.28 25.45
C ASN A 183 -23.43 22.53 23.93
N MET A 184 -24.63 22.67 23.37
CA MET A 184 -24.76 22.82 21.92
C MET A 184 -24.02 24.05 21.36
N ARG A 185 -24.11 25.20 22.03
CA ARG A 185 -23.66 26.50 21.50
C ARG A 185 -22.26 26.94 21.97
N GLY A 186 -21.70 26.30 22.99
CA GLY A 186 -20.45 26.70 23.64
C GLY A 186 -20.57 27.88 24.62
N VAL A 187 -21.78 28.14 25.16
CA VAL A 187 -22.00 29.28 26.06
C VAL A 187 -21.45 29.00 27.46
N ASN A 188 -21.04 30.05 28.20
CA ASN A 188 -20.47 30.00 29.55
C ASN A 188 -19.15 29.21 29.66
N GLY A 189 -18.26 29.39 28.67
CA GLY A 189 -16.95 28.74 28.65
C GLY A 189 -16.98 27.23 28.42
N LYS A 190 -18.15 26.68 28.03
CA LYS A 190 -18.30 25.27 27.68
C LYS A 190 -17.91 25.03 26.23
N ILE A 191 -17.56 23.79 25.91
CA ILE A 191 -17.27 23.36 24.55
C ILE A 191 -18.56 23.35 23.73
N SER A 192 -18.54 23.92 22.52
CA SER A 192 -19.66 23.85 21.59
C SER A 192 -19.68 22.49 20.90
N PHE A 193 -20.70 21.69 21.17
CA PHE A 193 -20.90 20.43 20.45
C PHE A 193 -21.17 20.68 18.96
N LYS A 194 -21.81 21.81 18.60
CA LYS A 194 -22.11 22.15 17.21
C LYS A 194 -20.85 22.35 16.34
N SER A 195 -19.74 22.77 16.94
CA SER A 195 -18.47 22.95 16.21
C SER A 195 -17.63 21.68 16.09
N LEU A 196 -18.00 20.59 16.76
CA LEU A 196 -17.26 19.33 16.73
C LEU A 196 -17.60 18.51 15.48
N GLN A 197 -16.61 17.83 14.91
CA GLN A 197 -16.81 16.81 13.88
C GLN A 197 -17.62 15.63 14.40
N LEU A 198 -17.49 15.32 15.70
CA LEU A 198 -18.30 14.31 16.38
C LEU A 198 -19.81 14.53 16.18
N ARG A 199 -20.28 15.79 16.07
CA ARG A 199 -21.68 16.09 15.70
C ARG A 199 -22.06 15.36 14.42
N ASN A 200 -21.31 15.58 13.34
CA ASN A 200 -21.64 15.07 12.01
C ASN A 200 -21.62 13.54 12.00
N ILE A 201 -20.68 12.94 12.72
CA ILE A 201 -20.60 11.49 12.88
C ILE A 201 -21.84 10.95 13.61
N VAL A 202 -22.25 11.56 14.73
CA VAL A 202 -23.44 11.10 15.48
C VAL A 202 -24.69 11.20 14.61
N LEU A 203 -24.87 12.31 13.89
CA LEU A 203 -25.99 12.48 12.94
C LEU A 203 -26.00 11.38 11.88
N ALA A 204 -24.84 11.12 11.28
CA ALA A 204 -24.70 10.12 10.23
C ALA A 204 -24.85 8.68 10.76
N ALA A 205 -24.39 8.40 11.99
CA ALA A 205 -24.54 7.11 12.64
C ALA A 205 -26.01 6.80 12.96
N VAL A 206 -26.76 7.77 13.48
CA VAL A 206 -28.20 7.62 13.73
C VAL A 206 -28.96 7.36 12.43
N ARG A 207 -28.65 8.07 11.35
CA ARG A 207 -29.32 7.87 10.05
C ARG A 207 -28.91 6.60 9.31
N LYS A 208 -27.80 5.97 9.70
CA LYS A 208 -27.38 4.70 9.12
C LYS A 208 -28.28 3.54 9.56
N ASN A 209 -28.94 3.67 10.71
CA ASN A 209 -29.94 2.70 11.15
C ASN A 209 -31.22 2.84 10.32
N ARG A 210 -31.69 1.73 9.75
CA ARG A 210 -32.87 1.66 8.88
C ARG A 210 -34.14 2.24 9.54
N LEU A 211 -34.27 2.14 10.86
CA LEU A 211 -35.43 2.64 11.60
C LEU A 211 -35.45 4.16 11.75
N THR A 212 -34.27 4.80 11.70
CA THR A 212 -34.09 6.23 12.02
C THR A 212 -33.45 7.01 10.86
N GLN A 213 -33.40 6.42 9.66
CA GLN A 213 -32.81 7.03 8.46
C GLN A 213 -33.41 8.40 8.09
N HIS A 214 -34.68 8.62 8.44
CA HIS A 214 -35.42 9.85 8.12
C HIS A 214 -35.33 10.93 9.22
N ALA A 215 -34.67 10.66 10.34
CA ALA A 215 -34.57 11.59 11.45
C ALA A 215 -33.90 12.91 11.02
N THR A 216 -34.53 14.04 11.32
CA THR A 216 -34.03 15.36 10.90
C THR A 216 -32.85 15.81 11.79
N ASP A 217 -32.04 16.76 11.30
CA ASP A 217 -30.94 17.32 12.09
C ASP A 217 -31.48 17.91 13.40
N GLN A 218 -32.61 18.60 13.32
CA GLN A 218 -33.28 19.22 14.47
C GLN A 218 -33.71 18.19 15.52
N GLU A 219 -34.31 17.07 15.09
CA GLU A 219 -34.75 16.00 15.99
C GLU A 219 -33.56 15.35 16.72
N ILE A 220 -32.51 15.00 15.98
CA ILE A 220 -31.29 14.41 16.53
C ILE A 220 -30.60 15.39 17.49
N GLU A 221 -30.38 16.64 17.06
CA GLU A 221 -29.73 17.67 17.87
C GLU A 221 -30.50 18.00 19.15
N SER A 222 -31.83 18.07 19.08
CA SER A 222 -32.66 18.32 20.26
C SER A 222 -32.52 17.20 21.31
N THR A 223 -32.38 15.96 20.84
CA THR A 223 -32.13 14.79 21.69
C THR A 223 -30.72 14.83 22.31
N ILE A 224 -29.70 15.15 21.52
CA ILE A 224 -28.32 15.32 22.00
C ILE A 224 -28.26 16.42 23.06
N GLN A 225 -28.92 17.56 22.80
CA GLN A 225 -29.02 18.66 23.75
C GLN A 225 -29.64 18.19 25.06
N ARG A 226 -30.73 17.42 25.00
CA ARG A 226 -31.39 16.90 26.20
C ARG A 226 -30.49 15.93 26.96
N TRP A 227 -29.74 15.07 26.27
CA TRP A 227 -28.78 14.16 26.87
C TRP A 227 -27.68 14.92 27.63
N LEU A 228 -27.06 15.93 26.99
CA LEU A 228 -26.02 16.78 27.59
C LEU A 228 -26.53 17.55 28.82
N GLN A 229 -27.75 18.06 28.78
CA GLN A 229 -28.38 18.75 29.92
C GLN A 229 -28.59 17.84 31.12
N LEU A 230 -28.78 16.54 30.89
CA LEU A 230 -29.02 15.55 31.93
C LEU A 230 -27.73 14.93 32.48
N ALA A 231 -26.56 15.21 31.90
CA ALA A 231 -25.27 14.69 32.36
C ALA A 231 -24.99 14.91 33.86
N PRO A 232 -25.37 16.05 34.50
CA PRO A 232 -25.25 16.21 35.95
C PRO A 232 -26.06 15.23 36.79
N ASP A 233 -27.11 14.63 36.22
CA ASP A 233 -28.12 13.84 36.93
C ASP A 233 -27.98 12.34 36.69
N GLN A 234 -27.30 11.92 35.62
CA GLN A 234 -27.15 10.52 35.23
C GLN A 234 -26.40 9.67 36.25
N ASP A 235 -25.44 10.24 36.99
CA ASP A 235 -24.57 9.51 37.93
C ASP A 235 -25.08 9.56 39.39
N GLY A 236 -26.41 9.56 39.56
CA GLY A 236 -27.03 9.64 40.89
C GLY A 236 -27.08 11.06 41.49
N GLY A 237 -26.74 12.10 40.72
CA GLY A 237 -26.75 13.50 41.16
C GLY A 237 -28.11 13.97 41.71
N ARG A 238 -29.22 13.41 41.22
CA ARG A 238 -30.56 13.66 41.79
C ARG A 238 -30.71 13.10 43.20
N ARG A 239 -30.20 11.88 43.46
CA ARG A 239 -30.17 11.26 44.80
C ARG A 239 -29.23 12.02 45.74
N GLU A 240 -28.11 12.49 45.23
CA GLU A 240 -27.15 13.27 46.03
C GLU A 240 -27.71 14.64 46.44
N ARG A 241 -28.40 15.35 45.53
CA ARG A 241 -29.07 16.61 45.88
C ARG A 241 -30.24 16.40 46.83
N LEU A 242 -30.99 15.31 46.70
CA LEU A 242 -32.03 14.94 47.65
C LEU A 242 -31.43 14.66 49.03
N ARG A 243 -30.36 13.86 49.12
CA ARG A 243 -29.63 13.59 50.37
C ARG A 243 -29.07 14.86 51.02
N LYS A 244 -28.48 15.76 50.24
CA LYS A 244 -27.99 17.05 50.76
C LYS A 244 -29.13 17.93 51.26
N LYS A 245 -30.26 17.97 50.54
CA LYS A 245 -31.45 18.72 50.95
C LYS A 245 -32.09 18.13 52.21
N GLU A 246 -32.17 16.80 52.30
CA GLU A 246 -32.65 16.07 53.49
C GLU A 246 -31.74 16.28 54.70
N ALA A 247 -30.42 16.22 54.52
CA ALA A 247 -29.45 16.53 55.57
C ALA A 247 -29.56 17.99 56.05
N GLN A 248 -29.77 18.93 55.13
CA GLN A 248 -29.90 20.35 55.45
C GLN A 248 -31.23 20.66 56.16
N ILE A 249 -32.33 20.01 55.77
CA ILE A 249 -33.64 20.10 56.46
C ILE A 249 -33.59 19.43 57.84
N GLY A 250 -32.88 18.30 57.98
CA GLY A 250 -32.67 17.64 59.28
C GLY A 250 -31.86 18.49 60.26
N SER A 251 -30.91 19.29 59.77
CA SER A 251 -30.12 20.21 60.61
C SER A 251 -30.86 21.48 61.07
N LEU A 252 -32.05 21.76 60.52
CA LEU A 252 -32.87 22.94 60.82
C LEU A 252 -34.05 22.63 61.77
N SER A 253 -34.18 21.40 62.25
CA SER A 253 -35.21 21.04 63.24
C SER A 253 -34.74 21.44 64.64
N PRO A 254 -35.34 22.43 65.31
CA PRO A 254 -34.91 22.86 66.63
C PRO A 254 -35.30 21.79 67.66
N THR A 255 -34.31 21.24 68.36
CA THR A 255 -34.50 20.42 69.55
C THR A 255 -35.19 21.26 70.63
N HIS A 256 -36.52 21.29 70.63
CA HIS A 256 -37.30 21.62 71.82
C HIS A 256 -37.43 20.34 72.65
N ALA A 257 -36.38 20.02 73.41
CA ALA A 257 -36.55 19.19 74.59
C ALA A 257 -36.89 20.14 75.73
N HIS A 258 -38.19 20.18 76.02
CA HIS A 258 -38.80 20.81 77.19
C HIS A 258 -37.99 20.49 78.45
N SER A 259 -37.60 21.56 79.15
CA SER A 259 -37.44 21.56 80.60
C SER A 259 -38.79 21.31 81.28
N ASP A 260 -38.72 20.98 82.58
CA ASP A 260 -39.80 20.94 83.58
C ASP A 260 -40.41 19.52 83.74
N VAL A 261 -40.49 18.87 84.91
CA VAL A 261 -40.31 19.18 86.35
C VAL A 261 -39.84 17.91 87.05
#